data_AF-A0A2Y9HG32-F1
#
_entry.id   AF-A0A2Y9HG32-F1
#
_cell.length_a   1.000
_cell.length_b   1.000
_cell.length_c   1.000
_cell.angle_alpha   90.00
_cell.angle_beta   90.00
_cell.angle_gamma   90.00
#
_symmetry.space_group_name_H-M   'P 1'
#
loop_
_entity.id
_entity.type
_entity.pdbx_description
1 polymer ?
#
loop_
_entity_poly.entity_id
_entity_poly.type
_entity_poly.pdbx_seq_one_letter_code
_entity_poly.pdbx_strand_id
1 'polypeptide(L)'
;MAAPSVGPVGGCCARLGLVLLLPLLLLPGEAAGDEEASTGVGGGAASLAGSCGCGTPQRRGDHGSSAAAHRYSREANAPGQVPGERPLAPTKMVLIPAGVFTMGTDDPQIKQDGEAPARRVAIDAFYMDAYEVSNAEFEKFVNSTGYLTEAEKFGDSFVFEGMLSEQVKTDIQQAVAAAPWWLPVKGANWRHPEGPDSTVLRRPDHPVLHVSWNDAVAYCTWAGKRLPTEAEWEYSCRGGLQNRLFPWGNKLQPKGQHYANIWQGEFPVTNTGEDGFRGTAPKGPPSGKDRVKKGGSYMCHKSYCYRYRCAARSQNTPDSSASNLGFRCAADRQPTTG
;
A
#
# COMPACT_ATOMS: atom_id res chain seq x y z
N MET A 1 -66.18 -1.97 -22.74
CA MET A 1 -65.60 -3.26 -23.15
C MET A 1 -64.12 -3.00 -23.40
N ALA A 2 -63.27 -3.15 -22.38
CA ALA A 2 -62.63 -4.38 -21.93
C ALA A 2 -61.32 -4.66 -22.70
N ALA A 3 -60.22 -4.58 -21.95
CA ALA A 3 -58.83 -4.87 -22.32
C ALA A 3 -58.60 -6.37 -22.58
N PRO A 4 -57.36 -6.73 -22.94
CA PRO A 4 -56.73 -7.86 -22.28
C PRO A 4 -55.38 -7.49 -21.62
N SER A 5 -55.13 -8.17 -20.51
CA SER A 5 -53.93 -8.14 -19.66
C SER A 5 -53.08 -9.40 -19.88
N VAL A 6 -52.07 -9.58 -19.00
CA VAL A 6 -51.02 -10.64 -18.87
C VAL A 6 -49.69 -10.17 -19.47
N GLY A 7 -48.55 -10.05 -18.77
CA GLY A 7 -48.05 -10.42 -17.44
C GLY A 7 -46.49 -10.43 -17.52
N PRO A 8 -45.72 -10.26 -16.42
CA PRO A 8 -44.32 -9.82 -16.49
C PRO A 8 -43.29 -10.97 -16.61
N VAL A 9 -42.18 -10.71 -17.32
CA VAL A 9 -41.02 -11.63 -17.43
C VAL A 9 -39.93 -11.22 -16.44
N GLY A 10 -39.47 -12.19 -15.66
CA GLY A 10 -38.67 -12.05 -14.45
C GLY A 10 -37.23 -11.56 -14.60
N GLY A 11 -36.78 -10.88 -13.56
CA GLY A 11 -35.39 -10.50 -13.33
C GLY A 11 -34.52 -11.70 -12.95
N CYS A 12 -33.33 -11.75 -13.52
CA CYS A 12 -32.29 -12.70 -13.15
C CYS A 12 -31.50 -12.13 -11.96
N CYS A 13 -31.65 -12.79 -10.82
CA CYS A 13 -31.04 -12.45 -9.54
C CYS A 13 -29.59 -13.00 -9.50
N ALA A 14 -28.59 -12.13 -9.64
CA ALA A 14 -27.19 -12.51 -9.43
C ALA A 14 -26.90 -12.56 -7.92
N ARG A 15 -26.70 -13.78 -7.40
CA ARG A 15 -26.41 -14.07 -5.99
C ARG A 15 -25.02 -13.54 -5.61
N LEU A 16 -24.96 -12.50 -4.78
CA LEU A 16 -23.79 -12.18 -3.97
C LEU A 16 -23.81 -13.07 -2.70
N GLY A 17 -22.83 -13.96 -2.58
CA GLY A 17 -22.62 -14.77 -1.39
C GLY A 17 -22.00 -13.94 -0.26
N LEU A 18 -22.81 -13.65 0.76
CA LEU A 18 -22.39 -13.01 2.01
C LEU A 18 -21.93 -14.10 3.00
N VAL A 19 -20.63 -14.19 3.28
CA VAL A 19 -20.10 -15.06 4.35
C VAL A 19 -20.12 -14.27 5.66
N LEU A 20 -21.13 -14.56 6.50
CA LEU A 20 -21.24 -14.08 7.87
C LEU A 20 -20.37 -14.94 8.80
N LEU A 21 -19.33 -14.33 9.40
CA LEU A 21 -18.60 -14.90 10.54
C LEU A 21 -19.13 -14.23 11.82
N LEU A 22 -19.83 -15.02 12.66
CA LEU A 22 -20.24 -14.64 14.01
C LEU A 22 -19.05 -14.73 14.99
N PRO A 23 -18.87 -13.75 15.90
CA PRO A 23 -17.92 -13.86 17.00
C PRO A 23 -18.58 -14.56 18.21
N LEU A 24 -17.93 -15.61 18.72
CA LEU A 24 -18.33 -16.29 19.96
C LEU A 24 -17.76 -15.51 21.16
N LEU A 25 -18.61 -14.78 21.86
CA LEU A 25 -18.32 -14.14 23.15
C LEU A 25 -18.56 -15.17 24.28
N LEU A 26 -17.52 -15.46 25.06
CA LEU A 26 -17.62 -16.18 26.34
C LEU A 26 -17.55 -15.15 27.48
N LEU A 27 -18.60 -15.10 28.29
CA LEU A 27 -18.68 -14.34 29.55
C LEU A 27 -17.96 -15.10 30.68
N PRO A 28 -17.42 -14.40 31.70
CA PRO A 28 -16.67 -15.00 32.80
C PRO A 28 -17.61 -15.49 33.92
N GLY A 29 -17.24 -16.61 34.55
CA GLY A 29 -17.80 -17.05 35.83
C GLY A 29 -16.72 -17.00 36.91
N GLU A 30 -16.89 -16.13 37.90
CA GLU A 30 -16.20 -16.17 39.20
C GLU A 30 -16.79 -17.28 40.08
N ALA A 31 -15.95 -18.02 40.80
CA ALA A 31 -15.92 -17.99 42.27
C ALA A 31 -14.99 -19.05 42.90
N ALA A 32 -14.26 -18.58 43.91
CA ALA A 32 -13.77 -19.26 45.11
C ALA A 32 -12.60 -20.26 44.99
N GLY A 33 -11.51 -19.93 45.71
CA GLY A 33 -10.38 -20.80 45.97
C GLY A 33 -10.55 -21.65 47.24
N ASP A 34 -9.61 -22.57 47.42
CA ASP A 34 -8.88 -22.81 48.68
C ASP A 34 -7.73 -23.80 48.39
N GLU A 35 -6.60 -23.57 49.07
CA GLU A 35 -5.40 -24.40 49.11
C GLU A 35 -5.65 -25.76 49.78
N GLU A 36 -4.89 -26.80 49.39
CA GLU A 36 -4.07 -27.64 50.29
C GLU A 36 -3.55 -28.91 49.58
N ALA A 37 -2.58 -29.54 50.24
CA ALA A 37 -1.47 -30.27 49.66
C ALA A 37 -1.62 -31.80 49.59
N SER A 38 -0.91 -32.36 48.60
CA SER A 38 -0.03 -33.55 48.72
C SER A 38 -0.57 -35.01 48.74
N THR A 39 0.21 -35.83 48.05
CA THR A 39 0.51 -37.27 48.22
C THR A 39 -0.53 -38.33 47.82
N GLY A 40 -0.03 -39.40 47.20
CA GLY A 40 -0.67 -40.71 47.28
C GLY A 40 -0.66 -41.53 45.99
N VAL A 41 0.12 -42.60 45.98
CA VAL A 41 0.44 -43.49 44.86
C VAL A 41 -0.61 -44.61 44.70
N GLY A 42 -0.92 -44.98 43.45
CA GLY A 42 -0.89 -46.39 43.03
C GLY A 42 -2.21 -47.15 42.80
N GLY A 43 -2.42 -47.55 41.54
CA GLY A 43 -2.80 -48.93 41.21
C GLY A 43 -4.18 -49.18 40.58
N GLY A 44 -4.19 -49.80 39.39
CA GLY A 44 -5.26 -50.75 39.02
C GLY A 44 -5.97 -50.52 37.68
N ALA A 45 -5.47 -51.21 36.65
CA ALA A 45 -5.93 -51.35 35.26
C ALA A 45 -7.45 -51.56 35.00
N ALA A 46 -7.94 -51.05 33.87
CA ALA A 46 -8.37 -51.86 32.71
C ALA A 46 -8.78 -51.01 31.49
N SER A 47 -8.64 -51.64 30.32
CA SER A 47 -8.58 -51.15 28.95
C SER A 47 -9.82 -50.48 28.36
N LEU A 48 -9.60 -49.59 27.37
CA LEU A 48 -10.17 -49.73 26.01
C LEU A 48 -9.31 -48.93 25.02
N ALA A 49 -9.09 -49.53 23.85
CA ALA A 49 -8.06 -49.18 22.89
C ALA A 49 -8.40 -47.97 22.00
N GLY A 50 -7.36 -47.18 21.68
CA GLY A 50 -7.33 -46.18 20.62
C GLY A 50 -5.87 -45.92 20.21
N SER A 51 -5.31 -46.84 19.44
CA SER A 51 -3.94 -46.80 18.91
C SER A 51 -3.89 -45.96 17.64
N CYS A 52 -2.99 -44.96 17.61
CA CYS A 52 -2.05 -44.59 16.53
C CYS A 52 -1.71 -43.10 16.66
N GLY A 53 -0.47 -42.61 16.72
CA GLY A 53 0.85 -43.19 16.52
C GLY A 53 1.77 -42.00 16.24
N CYS A 54 2.62 -41.66 17.21
CA CYS A 54 3.71 -40.72 17.03
C CYS A 54 4.78 -41.34 16.12
N GLY A 55 5.19 -40.60 15.08
CA GLY A 55 6.29 -40.96 14.21
C GLY A 55 6.96 -39.72 13.63
N THR A 56 8.20 -39.45 14.03
CA THR A 56 9.21 -38.75 13.22
C THR A 56 10.13 -39.83 12.62
N PRO A 57 10.74 -39.66 11.41
CA PRO A 57 11.71 -38.58 11.13
C PRO A 57 11.75 -38.01 9.68
N GLN A 58 12.35 -36.79 9.54
CA GLN A 58 13.00 -36.16 8.35
C GLN A 58 12.18 -36.06 7.03
N ARG A 59 12.08 -34.94 6.28
CA ARG A 59 13.09 -33.95 5.86
C ARG A 59 12.44 -32.76 5.14
N ARG A 60 13.19 -31.64 5.11
CA ARG A 60 13.14 -30.43 4.23
C ARG A 60 11.93 -29.51 4.37
N GLY A 61 12.22 -28.37 5.01
CA GLY A 61 11.34 -27.23 5.08
C GLY A 61 11.38 -26.32 3.85
N ASP A 62 10.69 -25.22 4.08
CA ASP A 62 10.68 -23.96 3.37
C ASP A 62 9.70 -23.80 2.20
N HIS A 63 8.42 -23.61 2.56
CA HIS A 63 7.48 -22.84 1.74
C HIS A 63 6.65 -21.94 2.63
N GLY A 64 7.22 -20.79 3.00
CA GLY A 64 6.53 -19.78 3.78
C GLY A 64 7.10 -18.37 3.59
N SER A 65 7.51 -17.97 2.38
CA SER A 65 7.88 -16.56 2.12
C SER A 65 7.98 -16.11 0.65
N SER A 66 7.91 -16.99 -0.36
CA SER A 66 8.26 -16.59 -1.74
C SER A 66 7.21 -15.72 -2.45
N ALA A 67 5.93 -15.80 -2.07
CA ALA A 67 4.85 -15.15 -2.81
C ALA A 67 4.92 -13.60 -2.79
N ALA A 68 5.43 -13.00 -1.71
CA ALA A 68 5.60 -11.55 -1.62
C ALA A 68 6.86 -11.06 -2.37
N ALA A 69 7.93 -11.87 -2.41
CA ALA A 69 9.17 -11.52 -3.09
C ALA A 69 9.03 -11.55 -4.62
N HIS A 70 8.26 -12.49 -5.16
CA HIS A 70 8.02 -12.59 -6.61
C HIS A 70 7.19 -11.43 -7.17
N ARG A 71 6.25 -10.89 -6.38
CA ARG A 71 5.31 -9.84 -6.83
C ARG A 71 6.00 -8.49 -7.11
N TYR A 72 7.20 -8.27 -6.57
CA TYR A 72 7.99 -7.05 -6.75
C TYR A 72 9.38 -7.32 -7.35
N SER A 73 9.49 -8.43 -8.08
CA SER A 73 10.71 -8.81 -8.81
C SER A 73 10.91 -7.94 -10.05
N ARG A 74 12.12 -7.92 -10.64
CA ARG A 74 12.36 -7.17 -11.89
C ARG A 74 11.49 -7.71 -13.01
N GLU A 75 11.27 -9.02 -13.04
CA GLU A 75 10.48 -9.74 -14.04
C GLU A 75 9.00 -9.40 -13.95
N ALA A 76 8.49 -9.12 -12.74
CA ALA A 76 7.13 -8.62 -12.56
C ALA A 76 6.91 -7.25 -13.23
N ASN A 77 7.97 -6.50 -13.56
CA ASN A 77 7.87 -5.18 -14.21
C ASN A 77 8.07 -5.22 -15.73
N ALA A 78 8.16 -6.41 -16.35
CA ALA A 78 8.42 -6.54 -17.78
C ALA A 78 7.17 -6.24 -18.63
N PRO A 79 7.19 -5.21 -19.51
CA PRO A 79 6.10 -4.92 -20.43
C PRO A 79 6.27 -5.71 -21.76
N GLY A 80 5.16 -6.03 -22.42
CA GLY A 80 5.17 -6.49 -23.81
C GLY A 80 5.71 -5.43 -24.78
N GLN A 81 6.20 -5.84 -25.96
CA GLN A 81 6.85 -4.98 -26.95
C GLN A 81 6.02 -3.71 -27.27
N VAL A 82 6.62 -2.53 -27.12
CA VAL A 82 6.05 -1.23 -27.51
C VAL A 82 6.88 -0.62 -28.65
N PRO A 83 6.28 -0.02 -29.70
CA PRO A 83 7.01 0.62 -30.79
C PRO A 83 7.48 2.05 -30.45
N GLY A 84 8.73 2.36 -30.82
CA GLY A 84 9.20 3.68 -31.27
C GLY A 84 9.60 4.71 -30.20
N GLU A 85 10.92 4.95 -30.08
CA GLU A 85 11.54 5.95 -29.19
C GLU A 85 11.18 7.40 -29.57
N ARG A 86 10.88 8.24 -28.56
CA ARG A 86 10.85 9.71 -28.65
C ARG A 86 11.43 10.39 -27.39
N PRO A 87 12.08 11.56 -27.55
CA PRO A 87 12.58 12.44 -26.48
C PRO A 87 11.60 12.81 -25.36
N LEU A 88 11.96 12.59 -24.10
CA LEU A 88 11.27 13.13 -22.91
C LEU A 88 12.25 13.88 -22.01
N ALA A 89 11.86 15.09 -21.57
CA ALA A 89 12.66 15.95 -20.69
C ALA A 89 12.94 15.30 -19.32
N PRO A 90 14.10 15.52 -18.69
CA PRO A 90 14.54 14.73 -17.55
C PRO A 90 13.74 15.07 -16.29
N THR A 91 12.84 14.18 -15.91
CA THR A 91 12.51 13.97 -14.50
C THR A 91 13.80 13.56 -13.78
N LYS A 92 14.29 14.43 -12.88
CA LYS A 92 15.58 14.25 -12.20
C LYS A 92 15.63 12.90 -11.47
N MET A 93 16.38 11.96 -12.03
CA MET A 93 16.77 10.73 -11.34
C MET A 93 18.09 10.95 -10.60
N VAL A 94 18.28 10.23 -9.50
CA VAL A 94 19.53 10.20 -8.75
C VAL A 94 20.17 8.83 -8.88
N LEU A 95 21.48 8.81 -9.10
CA LEU A 95 22.25 7.57 -9.05
C LEU A 95 22.31 7.09 -7.60
N ILE A 96 21.77 5.91 -7.35
CA ILE A 96 21.87 5.17 -6.11
C ILE A 96 23.12 4.27 -6.23
N PRO A 97 24.13 4.44 -5.38
CA PRO A 97 25.37 3.67 -5.47
C PRO A 97 25.13 2.19 -5.18
N ALA A 98 25.95 1.31 -5.74
CA ALA A 98 25.93 -0.10 -5.37
C ALA A 98 26.28 -0.27 -3.88
N GLY A 99 25.71 -1.28 -3.24
CA GLY A 99 26.03 -1.55 -1.84
C GLY A 99 25.28 -2.74 -1.26
N VAL A 100 25.60 -3.04 -0.01
CA VAL A 100 24.94 -4.10 0.76
C VAL A 100 24.31 -3.49 1.99
N PHE A 101 23.01 -3.72 2.19
CA PHE A 101 22.26 -3.20 3.32
C PHE A 101 21.49 -4.30 4.04
N THR A 102 20.94 -3.94 5.19
CA THR A 102 20.02 -4.79 5.96
C THR A 102 18.59 -4.40 5.58
N MET A 103 17.91 -5.27 4.84
CA MET A 103 16.50 -5.14 4.50
C MET A 103 15.64 -5.77 5.60
N GLY A 104 14.50 -5.14 5.91
CA GLY A 104 13.65 -5.54 7.03
C GLY A 104 14.22 -5.12 8.39
N THR A 105 13.75 -5.79 9.44
CA THR A 105 14.17 -5.57 10.83
C THR A 105 13.91 -6.82 11.68
N ASP A 106 14.78 -7.09 12.66
CA ASP A 106 14.53 -8.13 13.67
C ASP A 106 13.65 -7.62 14.83
N ASP A 107 13.34 -6.32 14.83
CA ASP A 107 12.38 -5.68 15.73
C ASP A 107 11.16 -5.16 14.93
N PRO A 108 10.30 -6.07 14.42
CA PRO A 108 9.15 -5.71 13.59
C PRO A 108 8.09 -4.99 14.41
N GLN A 109 7.67 -3.80 13.95
CA GLN A 109 6.61 -3.04 14.62
C GLN A 109 5.22 -3.56 14.22
N ILE A 110 5.11 -4.16 13.02
CA ILE A 110 3.89 -4.79 12.52
C ILE A 110 4.25 -6.20 12.04
N LYS A 111 4.20 -7.18 12.96
CA LYS A 111 4.66 -8.56 12.71
C LYS A 111 3.97 -9.22 11.51
N GLN A 112 2.65 -9.00 11.39
CA GLN A 112 1.83 -9.57 10.32
C GLN A 112 2.24 -9.12 8.90
N ASP A 113 2.94 -7.98 8.77
CA ASP A 113 3.39 -7.47 7.46
C ASP A 113 4.67 -8.17 6.98
N GLY A 114 5.28 -9.03 7.80
CA GLY A 114 6.52 -9.73 7.46
C GLY A 114 7.71 -8.77 7.35
N GLU A 115 7.82 -7.80 8.26
CA GLU A 115 8.99 -6.89 8.33
C GLU A 115 10.28 -7.63 8.75
N ALA A 116 10.13 -8.76 9.43
CA ALA A 116 11.20 -9.65 9.88
C ALA A 116 11.30 -10.91 9.00
N PRO A 117 12.46 -11.60 8.98
CA PRO A 117 13.72 -11.23 9.64
C PRO A 117 14.49 -10.14 8.89
N ALA A 118 15.40 -9.48 9.60
CA ALA A 118 16.43 -8.66 8.96
C ALA A 118 17.32 -9.55 8.10
N ARG A 119 17.62 -9.11 6.86
CA ARG A 119 18.45 -9.88 5.93
C ARG A 119 19.38 -8.98 5.13
N ARG A 120 20.57 -9.49 4.83
CA ARG A 120 21.56 -8.79 4.01
C ARG A 120 21.17 -8.91 2.54
N VAL A 121 21.09 -7.78 1.84
CA VAL A 121 20.77 -7.72 0.41
C VAL A 121 21.80 -6.87 -0.30
N ALA A 122 22.38 -7.39 -1.37
CA ALA A 122 23.25 -6.65 -2.29
C ALA A 122 22.40 -5.98 -3.37
N ILE A 123 22.70 -4.71 -3.66
CA ILE A 123 22.03 -3.89 -4.65
C ILE A 123 23.10 -3.35 -5.60
N ASP A 124 22.92 -3.57 -6.89
CA ASP A 124 23.74 -2.93 -7.93
C ASP A 124 23.42 -1.43 -8.01
N ALA A 125 24.33 -0.65 -8.59
CA ALA A 125 24.06 0.76 -8.83
C ALA A 125 22.90 0.90 -9.83
N PHE A 126 21.98 1.82 -9.56
CA PHE A 126 20.83 2.08 -10.41
C PHE A 126 20.35 3.53 -10.21
N TYR A 127 19.42 3.99 -11.02
CA TYR A 127 18.81 5.32 -10.91
C TYR A 127 17.44 5.22 -10.26
N MET A 128 17.16 6.09 -9.31
CA MET A 128 15.84 6.25 -8.70
C MET A 128 15.29 7.63 -9.04
N ASP A 129 14.00 7.71 -9.39
CA ASP A 129 13.32 8.99 -9.47
C ASP A 129 13.44 9.70 -8.13
N ALA A 130 13.95 10.93 -8.19
CA ALA A 130 14.08 11.70 -6.99
C ALA A 130 12.65 12.00 -6.48
N TYR A 131 11.71 12.43 -7.30
CA TYR A 131 10.36 12.74 -6.83
C TYR A 131 9.37 11.59 -7.09
N GLU A 132 8.22 11.63 -6.41
CA GLU A 132 7.05 10.90 -6.91
C GLU A 132 6.63 11.46 -8.27
N VAL A 133 6.00 10.63 -9.10
CA VAL A 133 5.41 11.12 -10.36
C VAL A 133 4.30 12.09 -10.00
N SER A 134 4.33 13.32 -10.56
CA SER A 134 3.31 14.32 -10.29
C SER A 134 2.19 14.28 -11.32
N ASN A 135 1.08 14.95 -11.01
CA ASN A 135 -0.04 15.16 -11.93
C ASN A 135 0.43 15.70 -13.29
N ALA A 136 1.30 16.71 -13.31
CA ALA A 136 1.82 17.29 -14.56
C ALA A 136 2.69 16.31 -15.38
N GLU A 137 3.43 15.41 -14.73
CA GLU A 137 4.23 14.42 -15.47
C GLU A 137 3.34 13.30 -15.98
N PHE A 138 2.39 12.83 -15.17
CA PHE A 138 1.40 11.82 -15.59
C PHE A 138 0.49 12.33 -16.71
N GLU A 139 0.13 13.61 -16.70
CA GLU A 139 -0.63 14.23 -17.77
C GLU A 139 0.13 14.21 -19.11
N LYS A 140 1.45 14.39 -19.13
CA LYS A 140 2.25 14.23 -20.36
C LYS A 140 2.15 12.82 -20.92
N PHE A 141 2.20 11.81 -20.06
CA PHE A 141 2.01 10.41 -20.43
C PHE A 141 0.63 10.19 -21.06
N VAL A 142 -0.43 10.64 -20.40
CA VAL A 142 -1.81 10.49 -20.90
C VAL A 142 -1.99 11.25 -22.20
N ASN A 143 -1.51 12.48 -22.32
CA ASN A 143 -1.60 13.27 -23.55
C ASN A 143 -0.82 12.62 -24.71
N SER A 144 0.30 11.96 -24.43
CA SER A 144 1.13 11.30 -25.45
C SER A 144 0.56 9.97 -25.94
N THR A 145 -0.24 9.29 -25.13
CA THR A 145 -0.61 7.88 -25.37
C THR A 145 -2.12 7.67 -25.48
N GLY A 146 -2.94 8.64 -25.05
CA GLY A 146 -4.37 8.46 -24.85
C GLY A 146 -4.71 7.44 -23.75
N TYR A 147 -3.78 7.17 -22.83
CA TYR A 147 -3.94 6.14 -21.81
C TYR A 147 -5.11 6.42 -20.87
N LEU A 148 -5.92 5.38 -20.64
CA LEU A 148 -7.05 5.39 -19.71
C LEU A 148 -6.72 4.51 -18.50
N THR A 149 -6.71 5.11 -17.31
CA THR A 149 -6.35 4.42 -16.05
C THR A 149 -7.38 3.36 -15.67
N GLU A 150 -6.99 2.44 -14.79
CA GLU A 150 -7.94 1.43 -14.29
C GLU A 150 -9.09 2.02 -13.50
N ALA A 151 -8.84 3.05 -12.69
CA ALA A 151 -9.91 3.80 -12.01
C ALA A 151 -10.93 4.37 -13.01
N GLU A 152 -10.47 4.93 -14.14
CA GLU A 152 -11.36 5.45 -15.20
C GLU A 152 -12.14 4.32 -15.90
N LYS A 153 -11.51 3.15 -16.11
CA LYS A 153 -12.16 1.98 -16.73
C LYS A 153 -13.20 1.32 -15.81
N PHE A 154 -12.91 1.21 -14.52
CA PHE A 154 -13.85 0.70 -13.52
C PHE A 154 -14.98 1.69 -13.24
N GLY A 155 -14.69 3.00 -13.34
CA GLY A 155 -15.66 4.06 -13.13
C GLY A 155 -15.75 4.56 -11.68
N ASP A 156 -14.93 4.01 -10.78
CA ASP A 156 -14.80 4.45 -9.39
C ASP A 156 -13.38 4.18 -8.85
N SER A 157 -13.08 4.81 -7.72
CA SER A 157 -11.86 4.56 -6.95
C SER A 157 -12.07 4.93 -5.48
N PHE A 158 -11.19 4.46 -4.60
CA PHE A 158 -11.31 4.69 -3.16
C PHE A 158 -10.82 6.08 -2.75
N VAL A 159 -11.66 6.83 -2.04
CA VAL A 159 -11.35 8.14 -1.49
C VAL A 159 -11.54 8.14 0.02
N PHE A 160 -10.64 8.84 0.72
CA PHE A 160 -10.77 9.07 2.16
C PHE A 160 -11.93 10.03 2.45
N GLU A 161 -12.86 9.61 3.30
CA GLU A 161 -14.08 10.35 3.67
C GLU A 161 -13.80 11.79 4.12
N GLY A 162 -12.71 12.01 4.87
CA GLY A 162 -12.31 13.33 5.35
C GLY A 162 -11.91 14.33 4.26
N MET A 163 -11.81 13.91 2.99
CA MET A 163 -11.55 14.80 1.85
C MET A 163 -12.78 15.03 0.96
N LEU A 164 -13.90 14.36 1.23
CA LEU A 164 -15.07 14.43 0.37
C LEU A 164 -15.91 15.67 0.66
N SER A 165 -16.44 16.26 -0.41
CA SER A 165 -17.50 17.26 -0.31
C SER A 165 -18.80 16.60 0.18
N GLU A 166 -19.67 17.38 0.84
CA GLU A 166 -20.98 16.88 1.28
C GLU A 166 -21.85 16.40 0.11
N GLN A 167 -21.66 17.00 -1.07
CA GLN A 167 -22.33 16.58 -2.29
C GLN A 167 -21.95 15.15 -2.67
N VAL A 168 -20.66 14.84 -2.71
CA VAL A 168 -20.18 13.49 -3.06
C VAL A 168 -20.59 12.46 -2.00
N LYS A 169 -20.57 12.82 -0.71
CA LYS A 169 -20.97 11.91 0.38
C LYS A 169 -22.44 11.46 0.30
N THR A 170 -23.33 12.34 -0.16
CA THR A 170 -24.78 12.05 -0.19
C THR A 170 -25.13 10.85 -1.08
N ASP A 171 -24.33 10.61 -2.12
CA ASP A 171 -24.56 9.55 -3.11
C ASP A 171 -23.91 8.20 -2.74
N ILE A 172 -23.21 8.11 -1.60
CA ILE A 172 -22.44 6.94 -1.22
C ILE A 172 -23.16 6.16 -0.11
N GLN A 173 -23.47 4.88 -0.40
CA GLN A 173 -24.13 3.98 0.55
C GLN A 173 -23.22 2.85 1.05
N GLN A 174 -21.99 2.76 0.52
CA GLN A 174 -21.07 1.66 0.79
C GLN A 174 -19.75 2.21 1.29
N ALA A 175 -19.18 1.52 2.28
CA ALA A 175 -17.87 1.81 2.84
C ALA A 175 -17.09 0.49 3.00
N VAL A 176 -15.76 0.57 3.04
CA VAL A 176 -14.95 -0.61 3.31
C VAL A 176 -15.16 -1.05 4.75
N ALA A 177 -15.70 -2.25 4.98
CA ALA A 177 -16.07 -2.73 6.31
C ALA A 177 -14.93 -2.68 7.34
N ALA A 178 -13.70 -3.01 6.93
CA ALA A 178 -12.53 -2.98 7.79
C ALA A 178 -11.94 -1.58 8.02
N ALA A 179 -12.36 -0.59 7.24
CA ALA A 179 -11.87 0.78 7.30
C ALA A 179 -12.96 1.74 6.77
N PRO A 180 -13.98 2.07 7.59
CA PRO A 180 -15.19 2.76 7.14
C PRO A 180 -14.95 4.14 6.51
N TRP A 181 -13.81 4.76 6.80
CA TRP A 181 -13.38 6.02 6.22
C TRP A 181 -12.92 5.92 4.76
N TRP A 182 -12.91 4.73 4.15
CA TRP A 182 -12.65 4.54 2.72
C TRP A 182 -13.96 4.30 1.98
N LEU A 183 -14.28 5.21 1.06
CA LEU A 183 -15.49 5.19 0.27
C LEU A 183 -15.18 4.96 -1.23
N PRO A 184 -15.88 4.06 -1.92
CA PRO A 184 -15.79 3.92 -3.38
C PRO A 184 -16.57 5.06 -4.04
N VAL A 185 -15.85 6.01 -4.64
CA VAL A 185 -16.44 7.22 -5.22
C VAL A 185 -16.49 7.09 -6.74
N LYS A 186 -17.71 7.15 -7.29
CA LYS A 186 -17.92 7.15 -8.75
C LYS A 186 -17.25 8.36 -9.39
N GLY A 187 -16.52 8.12 -10.46
CA GLY A 187 -15.77 9.14 -11.19
C GLY A 187 -14.52 9.65 -10.46
N ALA A 188 -14.17 9.12 -9.28
CA ALA A 188 -12.89 9.42 -8.66
C ALA A 188 -11.76 8.74 -9.44
N ASN A 189 -10.78 9.53 -9.86
CA ASN A 189 -9.62 9.09 -10.64
C ASN A 189 -8.49 10.11 -10.52
N TRP A 190 -7.42 9.92 -11.28
CA TRP A 190 -6.23 10.77 -11.17
C TRP A 190 -6.48 12.25 -11.53
N ARG A 191 -7.45 12.58 -12.40
CA ARG A 191 -7.83 13.97 -12.72
C ARG A 191 -8.81 14.56 -11.71
N HIS A 192 -9.59 13.69 -11.07
CA HIS A 192 -10.67 14.00 -10.14
C HIS A 192 -10.49 13.22 -8.80
N PRO A 193 -9.45 13.54 -7.99
CA PRO A 193 -9.04 12.70 -6.86
C PRO A 193 -10.02 12.62 -5.67
N GLU A 194 -10.96 13.56 -5.54
CA GLU A 194 -11.99 13.52 -4.50
C GLU A 194 -13.40 13.26 -5.07
N GLY A 195 -13.50 12.93 -6.37
CA GLY A 195 -14.76 12.76 -7.08
C GLY A 195 -14.96 13.80 -8.19
N PRO A 196 -16.08 13.72 -8.94
CA PRO A 196 -16.28 14.46 -10.20
C PRO A 196 -16.23 15.99 -10.07
N ASP A 197 -16.47 16.53 -8.88
CA ASP A 197 -16.41 17.96 -8.54
C ASP A 197 -15.00 18.46 -8.19
N SER A 198 -14.03 17.55 -8.04
CA SER A 198 -12.64 17.85 -7.72
C SER A 198 -11.77 18.05 -8.97
N THR A 199 -10.56 18.59 -8.80
CA THR A 199 -9.62 18.77 -9.92
C THR A 199 -8.15 18.75 -9.47
N VAL A 200 -7.24 18.39 -10.39
CA VAL A 200 -5.78 18.51 -10.21
C VAL A 200 -5.17 19.79 -10.76
N LEU A 201 -5.95 20.65 -11.45
CA LEU A 201 -5.42 21.87 -12.09
C LEU A 201 -4.70 22.82 -11.14
N ARG A 202 -5.09 22.83 -9.86
CA ARG A 202 -4.47 23.67 -8.81
C ARG A 202 -3.34 22.97 -8.04
N ARG A 203 -2.99 21.74 -8.42
CA ARG A 203 -1.94 20.91 -7.79
C ARG A 203 -1.14 20.08 -8.81
N PRO A 204 -0.61 20.70 -9.89
CA PRO A 204 0.12 20.01 -10.95
C PRO A 204 1.42 19.32 -10.46
N ASP A 205 2.00 19.82 -9.38
CA ASP A 205 3.24 19.37 -8.75
C ASP A 205 3.02 18.41 -7.57
N HIS A 206 1.77 18.12 -7.20
CA HIS A 206 1.44 17.06 -6.24
C HIS A 206 1.59 15.67 -6.89
N PRO A 207 1.85 14.62 -6.10
CA PRO A 207 1.90 13.25 -6.62
C PRO A 207 0.59 12.88 -7.29
N VAL A 208 0.69 12.16 -8.42
CA VAL A 208 -0.47 11.55 -9.06
C VAL A 208 -1.04 10.47 -8.15
N LEU A 209 -2.37 10.41 -8.09
CA LEU A 209 -3.17 9.51 -7.25
C LEU A 209 -4.08 8.62 -8.10
N HIS A 210 -4.79 7.68 -7.48
CA HIS A 210 -5.73 6.77 -8.16
C HIS A 210 -5.13 6.01 -9.35
N VAL A 211 -3.83 5.79 -9.31
CA VAL A 211 -3.09 5.01 -10.30
C VAL A 211 -2.86 3.63 -9.72
N SER A 212 -3.27 2.61 -10.47
CA SER A 212 -3.02 1.22 -10.11
C SER A 212 -1.55 0.85 -10.32
N TRP A 213 -1.19 -0.38 -9.96
CA TRP A 213 0.14 -0.90 -10.29
C TRP A 213 0.32 -1.03 -11.81
N ASN A 214 -0.73 -1.42 -12.55
CA ASN A 214 -0.67 -1.52 -14.01
C ASN A 214 -0.46 -0.13 -14.65
N ASP A 215 -1.16 0.89 -14.14
CA ASP A 215 -0.99 2.28 -14.59
C ASP A 215 0.43 2.79 -14.33
N ALA A 216 0.99 2.45 -13.17
CA ALA A 216 2.35 2.82 -12.79
C ALA A 216 3.41 2.16 -13.69
N VAL A 217 3.25 0.87 -14.02
CA VAL A 217 4.13 0.15 -14.96
C VAL A 217 4.04 0.75 -16.35
N ALA A 218 2.83 1.03 -16.84
CA ALA A 218 2.61 1.64 -18.16
C ALA A 218 3.32 2.99 -18.26
N TYR A 219 3.15 3.86 -17.24
CA TYR A 219 3.85 5.14 -17.19
C TYR A 219 5.38 4.97 -17.16
N CYS A 220 5.91 4.14 -16.25
CA CYS A 220 7.37 4.03 -16.11
C CYS A 220 7.98 3.49 -17.39
N THR A 221 7.32 2.54 -18.06
CA THR A 221 7.75 2.00 -19.36
C THR A 221 7.78 3.09 -20.43
N TRP A 222 6.69 3.85 -20.56
CA TRP A 222 6.62 4.98 -21.50
C TRP A 222 7.73 6.00 -21.24
N ALA A 223 8.08 6.24 -19.98
CA ALA A 223 9.15 7.14 -19.58
C ALA A 223 10.58 6.57 -19.80
N GLY A 224 10.72 5.37 -20.36
CA GLY A 224 12.01 4.69 -20.53
C GLY A 224 12.61 4.19 -19.21
N LYS A 225 11.76 3.84 -18.25
CA LYS A 225 12.09 3.43 -16.88
C LYS A 225 11.35 2.14 -16.52
N ARG A 226 11.37 1.77 -15.24
CA ARG A 226 10.62 0.66 -14.62
C ARG A 226 10.17 1.06 -13.22
N LEU A 227 9.35 0.24 -12.56
CA LEU A 227 9.21 0.36 -11.11
C LEU A 227 10.47 -0.14 -10.39
N PRO A 228 10.81 0.40 -9.21
CA PRO A 228 11.83 -0.18 -8.35
C PRO A 228 11.34 -1.51 -7.77
N THR A 229 12.28 -2.45 -7.55
CA THR A 229 12.00 -3.60 -6.68
C THR A 229 11.83 -3.12 -5.24
N GLU A 230 11.22 -3.95 -4.38
CA GLU A 230 11.08 -3.60 -2.96
C GLU A 230 12.43 -3.36 -2.27
N ALA A 231 13.44 -4.15 -2.63
CA ALA A 231 14.78 -4.03 -2.05
C ALA A 231 15.51 -2.76 -2.50
N GLU A 232 15.46 -2.44 -3.80
CA GLU A 232 15.97 -1.16 -4.34
C GLU A 232 15.27 0.03 -3.69
N TRP A 233 13.96 -0.09 -3.48
CA TRP A 233 13.17 0.94 -2.84
C TRP A 233 13.60 1.16 -1.38
N GLU A 234 13.67 0.09 -0.58
CA GLU A 234 14.01 0.20 0.85
C GLU A 234 15.46 0.63 1.05
N TYR A 235 16.37 0.17 0.19
CA TYR A 235 17.75 0.63 0.16
C TYR A 235 17.84 2.15 -0.08
N SER A 236 17.08 2.64 -1.06
CA SER A 236 17.00 4.08 -1.37
C SER A 236 16.38 4.87 -0.22
N CYS A 237 15.30 4.36 0.38
CA CYS A 237 14.63 4.99 1.53
C CYS A 237 15.58 5.20 2.70
N ARG A 238 16.45 4.22 2.97
CA ARG A 238 17.38 4.27 4.10
C ARG A 238 18.47 5.34 3.96
N GLY A 239 18.68 5.91 2.77
CA GLY A 239 19.58 7.05 2.57
C GLY A 239 21.03 6.79 3.01
N GLY A 240 21.49 5.53 2.96
CA GLY A 240 22.80 5.12 3.46
C GLY A 240 22.90 4.91 4.98
N LEU A 241 21.82 5.16 5.73
CA LEU A 241 21.78 4.87 7.17
C LEU A 241 21.45 3.39 7.42
N GLN A 242 22.10 2.81 8.42
CA GLN A 242 21.89 1.42 8.82
C GLN A 242 20.90 1.34 9.98
N ASN A 243 19.95 0.41 9.90
CA ASN A 243 19.02 0.07 10.99
C ASN A 243 18.38 1.31 11.64
N ARG A 244 17.82 2.19 10.80
CA ARG A 244 17.02 3.35 11.24
C ARG A 244 15.56 3.15 10.85
N LEU A 245 14.67 3.75 11.63
CA LEU A 245 13.22 3.71 11.40
C LEU A 245 12.84 4.50 10.14
N PHE A 246 13.36 5.71 10.00
CA PHE A 246 13.04 6.68 8.96
C PHE A 246 14.27 6.98 8.10
N PRO A 247 14.10 7.57 6.90
CA PRO A 247 15.22 8.00 6.05
C PRO A 247 16.26 8.87 6.76
N TRP A 248 15.82 9.69 7.72
CA TRP A 248 16.65 10.64 8.44
C TRP A 248 17.09 10.18 9.85
N GLY A 249 16.69 8.98 10.30
CA GLY A 249 17.04 8.45 11.62
C GLY A 249 15.87 7.85 12.40
N ASN A 250 15.92 7.93 13.73
CA ASN A 250 14.95 7.27 14.63
C ASN A 250 13.97 8.22 15.31
N LYS A 251 14.22 9.54 15.28
CA LYS A 251 13.28 10.53 15.80
C LYS A 251 12.34 10.97 14.69
N LEU A 252 11.04 10.98 14.96
CA LEU A 252 10.03 11.41 13.99
C LEU A 252 10.18 12.90 13.63
N GLN A 253 10.41 13.73 14.64
CA GLN A 253 10.64 15.18 14.48
C GLN A 253 12.02 15.58 15.00
N PRO A 254 13.11 15.32 14.25
CA PRO A 254 14.43 15.81 14.61
C PRO A 254 14.40 17.34 14.74
N LYS A 255 14.92 17.86 15.86
CA LYS A 255 14.96 19.31 16.14
C LYS A 255 13.58 19.99 16.13
N GLY A 256 12.50 19.24 16.41
CA GLY A 256 11.13 19.77 16.42
C GLY A 256 10.60 20.13 15.03
N GLN A 257 11.15 19.54 13.98
CA GLN A 257 10.75 19.79 12.59
C GLN A 257 10.04 18.57 12.00
N HIS A 258 9.00 18.79 11.20
CA HIS A 258 8.36 17.73 10.40
C HIS A 258 9.22 17.40 9.17
N TYR A 259 9.52 16.10 8.97
CA TYR A 259 10.35 15.60 7.86
C TYR A 259 9.55 14.81 6.81
N ALA A 260 8.28 14.52 7.10
CA ALA A 260 7.35 13.87 6.18
C ALA A 260 5.93 14.38 6.41
N ASN A 261 5.14 14.37 5.34
CA ASN A 261 3.70 14.61 5.37
C ASN A 261 2.99 13.33 5.82
N ILE A 262 2.45 13.35 7.03
CA ILE A 262 1.70 12.26 7.67
C ILE A 262 0.54 12.86 8.48
N TRP A 263 -0.25 12.05 9.19
CA TRP A 263 -1.36 12.60 9.98
C TRP A 263 -0.88 13.19 11.31
N GLN A 264 -1.49 14.29 11.76
CA GLN A 264 -1.41 14.80 13.14
C GLN A 264 -2.80 15.03 13.71
N GLY A 265 -3.00 14.69 14.98
CA GLY A 265 -4.32 14.70 15.63
C GLY A 265 -4.95 13.31 15.76
N GLU A 266 -6.27 13.27 15.90
CA GLU A 266 -7.03 12.05 16.14
C GLU A 266 -7.57 11.48 14.81
N PHE A 267 -6.87 10.48 14.26
CA PHE A 267 -7.34 9.78 13.06
C PHE A 267 -8.59 8.92 13.37
N PRO A 268 -9.61 8.84 12.48
CA PRO A 268 -9.75 9.56 11.20
C PRO A 268 -10.47 10.91 11.31
N VAL A 269 -10.81 11.37 12.52
CA VAL A 269 -11.75 12.46 12.77
C VAL A 269 -11.14 13.84 12.54
N THR A 270 -9.94 14.09 13.07
CA THR A 270 -9.31 15.42 13.06
C THR A 270 -7.87 15.34 12.59
N ASN A 271 -7.58 15.94 11.44
CA ASN A 271 -6.21 16.26 11.01
C ASN A 271 -5.90 17.73 11.37
N THR A 272 -4.87 17.98 12.17
CA THR A 272 -4.47 19.35 12.55
C THR A 272 -3.72 20.06 11.43
N GLY A 273 -3.01 19.31 10.56
CA GLY A 273 -2.16 19.86 9.50
C GLY A 273 -0.91 20.56 10.04
N GLU A 274 -0.37 20.11 11.18
CA GLU A 274 0.82 20.65 11.84
C GLU A 274 2.07 20.59 10.94
N ASP A 275 2.15 19.59 10.04
CA ASP A 275 3.21 19.49 9.05
C ASP A 275 3.03 20.41 7.83
N GLY A 276 1.95 21.19 7.80
CA GLY A 276 1.57 22.11 6.73
C GLY A 276 0.61 21.54 5.69
N PHE A 277 0.23 20.25 5.78
CA PHE A 277 -0.58 19.58 4.77
C PHE A 277 -1.72 18.74 5.38
N ARG A 278 -2.94 18.90 4.84
CA ARG A 278 -4.10 18.06 5.20
C ARG A 278 -4.32 16.87 4.26
N GLY A 279 -3.72 16.95 3.07
CA GLY A 279 -3.79 15.94 2.01
C GLY A 279 -2.39 15.70 1.45
N THR A 280 -2.27 15.50 0.13
CA THR A 280 -0.95 15.41 -0.51
C THR A 280 -0.15 16.70 -0.36
N ALA A 281 1.18 16.57 -0.33
CA ALA A 281 2.11 17.69 -0.42
C ALA A 281 2.66 17.80 -1.85
N PRO A 282 3.01 19.01 -2.33
CA PRO A 282 3.73 19.14 -3.58
C PRO A 282 5.06 18.40 -3.48
N LYS A 283 5.63 18.00 -4.63
CA LYS A 283 7.00 17.49 -4.72
C LYS A 283 7.87 18.34 -3.78
N GLY A 284 8.43 17.69 -2.74
CA GLY A 284 9.13 18.35 -1.64
C GLY A 284 10.20 19.36 -2.11
N PRO A 285 10.80 20.15 -1.20
CA PRO A 285 11.60 21.33 -1.56
C PRO A 285 12.58 21.07 -2.72
N PRO A 286 12.91 22.09 -3.53
CA PRO A 286 13.76 21.95 -4.73
C PRO A 286 15.12 21.30 -4.43
N SER A 287 15.52 21.23 -3.16
CA SER A 287 16.61 20.43 -2.63
C SER A 287 16.20 19.64 -1.38
N GLY A 288 16.77 18.43 -1.24
CA GLY A 288 16.50 17.50 -0.15
C GLY A 288 17.05 16.12 -0.52
N LYS A 289 17.74 15.47 0.42
CA LYS A 289 18.52 14.24 0.18
C LYS A 289 17.69 12.94 0.31
N ASP A 290 16.46 13.00 0.83
CA ASP A 290 15.70 11.82 1.27
C ASP A 290 14.31 11.72 0.61
N ARG A 291 13.94 10.59 -0.03
CA ARG A 291 12.71 10.45 -0.86
C ARG A 291 12.18 8.98 -0.97
N VAL A 292 10.85 8.77 -1.14
CA VAL A 292 10.05 7.52 -0.84
C VAL A 292 8.86 7.24 -1.84
N LYS A 293 8.47 6.04 -2.32
CA LYS A 293 7.55 5.09 -1.60
C LYS A 293 7.48 3.58 -1.97
N LYS A 294 7.38 2.54 -1.08
CA LYS A 294 6.87 2.29 0.33
C LYS A 294 6.86 3.43 1.39
N GLY A 295 6.81 3.22 2.70
CA GLY A 295 6.91 4.34 3.66
C GLY A 295 5.67 5.25 3.85
N GLY A 296 4.46 4.74 3.65
CA GLY A 296 3.23 5.38 4.15
C GLY A 296 2.61 6.45 3.25
N SER A 297 1.68 7.23 3.81
CA SER A 297 0.96 8.32 3.15
C SER A 297 0.62 9.43 4.16
N TYR A 298 0.04 10.54 3.68
CA TYR A 298 -0.47 11.63 4.53
C TYR A 298 -1.54 11.18 5.54
N MET A 299 -2.13 9.99 5.36
CA MET A 299 -3.09 9.40 6.29
C MET A 299 -2.45 8.56 7.40
N CYS A 300 -1.14 8.29 7.32
CA CYS A 300 -0.51 7.43 8.30
C CYS A 300 -0.40 8.14 9.66
N HIS A 301 -0.90 7.48 10.71
CA HIS A 301 -0.72 7.90 12.10
C HIS A 301 -0.22 6.72 12.93
N LYS A 302 0.56 6.99 13.98
CA LYS A 302 1.12 5.92 14.84
C LYS A 302 0.03 5.07 15.51
N SER A 303 -1.14 5.63 15.78
CA SER A 303 -2.25 4.93 16.46
C SER A 303 -2.89 3.80 15.63
N TYR A 304 -2.78 3.85 14.30
CA TYR A 304 -3.50 2.93 13.40
C TYR A 304 -2.62 2.36 12.29
N CYS A 305 -1.80 3.21 11.65
CA CYS A 305 -0.99 2.83 10.49
C CYS A 305 0.43 3.39 10.63
N TYR A 306 1.26 2.71 11.42
CA TYR A 306 2.66 3.07 11.63
C TYR A 306 3.58 2.61 10.47
N ARG A 307 3.19 2.94 9.23
CA ARG A 307 3.86 2.47 8.00
C ARG A 307 4.75 3.52 7.32
N TYR A 308 4.99 4.68 7.95
CA TYR A 308 5.95 5.69 7.48
C TYR A 308 7.43 5.36 7.80
N ARG A 309 7.74 4.08 7.99
CA ARG A 309 9.10 3.56 8.24
C ARG A 309 9.64 2.88 6.98
N CYS A 310 10.96 2.89 6.76
CA CYS A 310 11.53 2.23 5.57
C CYS A 310 11.25 0.72 5.55
N ALA A 311 11.35 0.05 6.70
CA ALA A 311 11.09 -1.39 6.82
C ALA A 311 9.61 -1.77 6.69
N ALA A 312 8.69 -0.81 6.86
CA ALA A 312 7.26 -1.10 6.77
C ALA A 312 6.87 -1.51 5.35
N ARG A 313 5.87 -2.37 5.24
CA ARG A 313 5.35 -2.87 3.97
C ARG A 313 3.86 -3.13 4.06
N SER A 314 3.20 -3.12 2.91
CA SER A 314 1.79 -3.43 2.75
C SER A 314 1.57 -3.84 1.30
N GLN A 315 0.33 -4.20 0.96
CA GLN A 315 -0.01 -4.74 -0.34
C GLN A 315 -1.46 -4.43 -0.70
N ASN A 316 -1.70 -4.29 -1.99
CA ASN A 316 -3.01 -4.25 -2.63
C ASN A 316 -2.99 -5.18 -3.84
N THR A 317 -4.16 -5.42 -4.45
CA THR A 317 -4.22 -6.06 -5.76
C THR A 317 -3.66 -5.11 -6.83
N PRO A 318 -3.10 -5.61 -7.95
CA PRO A 318 -2.46 -4.75 -8.95
C PRO A 318 -3.38 -3.72 -9.61
N ASP A 319 -4.69 -3.99 -9.61
CA ASP A 319 -5.78 -3.18 -10.16
C ASP A 319 -6.40 -2.21 -9.14
N SER A 320 -6.01 -2.30 -7.86
CA SER A 320 -6.46 -1.37 -6.83
C SER A 320 -5.93 0.04 -7.07
N SER A 321 -6.76 1.05 -6.78
CA SER A 321 -6.42 2.48 -6.83
C SER A 321 -7.03 3.22 -5.63
N ALA A 322 -6.36 4.26 -5.11
CA ALA A 322 -6.84 5.03 -3.97
C ALA A 322 -6.27 6.46 -3.92
N SER A 323 -6.93 7.35 -3.17
CA SER A 323 -6.57 8.77 -3.03
C SER A 323 -5.29 9.03 -2.23
N ASN A 324 -4.62 8.00 -1.74
CA ASN A 324 -3.34 8.10 -1.02
C ASN A 324 -2.22 7.27 -1.65
N LEU A 325 -2.45 6.71 -2.84
CA LEU A 325 -1.54 5.80 -3.54
C LEU A 325 -1.07 6.41 -4.86
N GLY A 326 0.22 6.32 -5.13
CA GLY A 326 0.81 6.69 -6.42
C GLY A 326 2.09 5.88 -6.66
N PHE A 327 3.12 6.45 -7.32
CA PHE A 327 4.41 5.75 -7.50
C PHE A 327 5.59 6.69 -7.84
N ARG A 328 6.79 6.10 -7.96
CA ARG A 328 8.00 6.68 -8.55
C ARG A 328 8.73 5.61 -9.37
N CYS A 329 9.48 6.00 -10.39
CA CYS A 329 10.19 5.03 -11.24
C CYS A 329 11.65 4.85 -10.82
N ALA A 330 12.27 3.80 -11.33
CA ALA A 330 13.69 3.50 -11.28
C ALA A 330 14.18 3.08 -12.68
N ALA A 331 15.48 3.09 -12.91
CA ALA A 331 16.08 2.68 -14.18
C ALA A 331 17.49 2.13 -13.94
N ASP A 332 17.91 1.14 -14.73
CA ASP A 332 19.26 0.56 -14.59
C ASP A 332 20.35 1.50 -15.14
N ARG A 333 19.98 2.34 -16.10
CA ARG A 333 20.81 3.38 -16.71
C ARG A 333 20.03 4.68 -16.75
N GLN A 334 20.73 5.81 -16.83
CA GLN A 334 20.07 7.08 -17.03
C GLN A 334 19.29 7.02 -18.37
N PRO A 335 17.98 7.34 -18.38
CA PRO A 335 17.23 7.43 -19.62
C PRO A 335 17.92 8.48 -20.50
N THR A 336 18.21 8.12 -21.74
CA THR A 336 18.87 9.04 -22.68
C THR A 336 17.93 10.21 -22.96
N THR A 337 18.33 11.41 -22.56
CA THR A 337 17.76 12.67 -23.03
C THR A 337 18.22 12.89 -24.48
N GLY A 338 17.63 12.15 -25.42
CA GLY A 338 17.54 12.63 -26.81
C GLY A 338 16.42 13.63 -26.89
#